data_AF-A0A7J8F770-F1
#
_entry.id   AF-A0A7J8F770-F1
#
_cell.length_a   1.000
_cell.length_b   1.000
_cell.length_c   1.000
_cell.angle_alpha   90.00
_cell.angle_beta   90.00
_cell.angle_gamma   90.00
#
_symmetry.space_group_name_H-M   'P 1'
#
loop_
_entity.id
_entity.type
_entity.pdbx_description
1 polymer ?
#
loop_
_entity_poly.entity_id
_entity_poly.type
_entity_poly.pdbx_seq_one_letter_code
_entity_poly.pdbx_strand_id
1 'polypeptide(L)'
;MLWLQTNKSGSGTMNLGGSLTRQMEKDETVSDCSPHIANIGRLVEDMENKIRSTLNEIYFGKTKDIVNGLRSVQTFADKSKQEALKNDLVEALKRKQQC
;
A
#
# COMPACT_ATOMS: atom_id res chain seq x y z
N MET A 1 -4.83 -6.67 13.93
CA MET A 1 -4.30 -7.80 13.12
C MET A 1 -5.22 -7.98 11.92
N LEU A 2 -4.70 -8.44 10.78
CA LEU A 2 -5.51 -8.71 9.58
C LEU A 2 -5.38 -10.19 9.25
N TRP A 3 -6.52 -10.85 9.01
CA TRP A 3 -6.59 -12.25 8.63
C TRP A 3 -7.68 -12.44 7.59
N LEU A 4 -7.30 -13.01 6.44
CA LEU A 4 -8.15 -13.26 5.29
C LEU A 4 -7.88 -14.68 4.82
N GLN A 5 -8.94 -15.47 4.69
CA GLN A 5 -8.87 -16.83 4.16
C GLN A 5 -9.97 -16.98 3.11
N THR A 6 -9.59 -17.39 1.91
CA THR A 6 -10.53 -17.69 0.83
C THR A 6 -10.17 -19.03 0.21
N ASN A 7 -11.19 -19.82 -0.14
CA ASN A 7 -11.04 -21.04 -0.89
C ASN A 7 -11.99 -20.99 -2.08
N LYS A 8 -11.44 -20.77 -3.28
CA LYS A 8 -12.20 -20.72 -4.54
C LYS A 8 -11.52 -21.61 -5.56
N SER A 9 -12.31 -22.24 -6.42
CA SER A 9 -11.82 -23.15 -7.47
C SER A 9 -10.78 -22.52 -8.40
N GLY A 10 -10.91 -21.23 -8.73
CA GLY A 10 -9.97 -20.53 -9.62
C GLY A 10 -8.67 -20.04 -8.96
N SER A 11 -8.66 -19.80 -7.65
CA SER A 11 -7.49 -19.28 -6.91
C SER A 11 -6.86 -20.30 -5.96
N GLY A 12 -7.48 -21.46 -5.78
CA GLY A 12 -7.18 -22.39 -4.69
C GLY A 12 -7.48 -21.80 -3.32
N THR A 13 -6.80 -22.32 -2.31
CA THR A 13 -6.81 -21.78 -0.94
C THR A 13 -5.77 -20.67 -0.82
N MET A 14 -6.23 -19.46 -0.52
CA MET A 14 -5.37 -18.30 -0.25
C MET A 14 -5.58 -17.86 1.20
N ASN A 15 -4.50 -17.91 1.98
CA ASN A 15 -4.43 -17.43 3.35
C ASN A 15 -3.51 -16.22 3.39
N LEU A 16 -4.04 -15.09 3.84
CA LEU A 16 -3.32 -13.83 3.95
C LEU A 16 -3.54 -13.28 5.35
N GLY A 17 -2.52 -13.38 6.20
CA GLY A 17 -2.62 -13.01 7.60
C GLY A 17 -1.34 -12.41 8.16
N GLY A 18 -1.49 -11.62 9.21
CA GLY A 18 -0.39 -11.04 9.97
C GLY A 18 -0.80 -9.85 10.84
N SER A 19 0.21 -9.20 11.39
CA SER A 19 0.06 -8.05 12.29
C SER A 19 1.01 -6.93 11.91
N LEU A 20 0.57 -5.70 12.16
CA LEU A 20 1.39 -4.50 12.06
C LEU A 20 1.25 -3.75 13.38
N THR A 21 2.38 -3.29 13.92
CA THR A 21 2.44 -2.46 15.13
C THR A 21 3.06 -1.12 14.76
N ARG A 22 2.47 -0.03 15.26
CA ARG A 22 2.95 1.34 15.09
C ARG A 22 2.87 2.05 16.45
N GLN A 23 3.83 2.95 16.69
CA GLN A 23 3.87 3.80 17.88
C GLN A 23 3.81 5.27 17.45
N MET A 24 3.15 6.09 18.25
CA MET A 24 3.09 7.54 18.13
C MET A 24 2.95 8.14 19.52
N GLU A 25 3.60 9.27 19.72
CA GLU A 25 3.53 10.05 20.94
C GLU A 25 3.14 11.48 20.58
N LYS A 26 2.28 12.09 21.41
CA LYS A 26 1.78 13.45 21.21
C LYS A 26 1.38 14.06 22.54
N ASP A 27 1.83 15.27 22.79
CA ASP A 27 1.36 16.08 23.92
C ASP A 27 0.10 16.85 23.53
N GLU A 28 -0.96 16.75 24.32
CA GLU A 28 -2.23 17.45 24.12
C GLU A 28 -2.67 18.13 25.42
N THR A 29 -3.25 19.32 25.31
CA THR A 29 -3.80 20.03 26.47
C THR A 29 -5.07 19.37 26.96
N VAL A 30 -5.28 19.38 28.28
CA VAL A 30 -6.49 18.84 28.91
C VAL A 30 -7.36 20.01 29.34
N SER A 31 -8.60 20.03 28.88
CA SER A 31 -9.59 21.05 29.23
C SER A 31 -10.99 20.42 29.32
N ASP A 32 -11.97 21.11 29.89
CA ASP A 32 -13.36 20.61 29.94
C ASP A 32 -13.95 20.35 28.55
N CYS A 33 -13.54 21.14 27.54
CA CYS A 33 -13.91 20.92 26.14
C CYS A 33 -13.11 19.80 25.46
N SER A 34 -12.01 19.35 26.06
CA SER A 34 -11.11 18.34 25.51
C SER A 34 -10.58 17.42 26.61
N PRO A 35 -11.43 16.53 27.15
CA PRO A 35 -11.04 15.58 28.17
C PRO A 35 -10.07 14.54 27.60
N HIS A 36 -9.39 13.79 28.48
CA HIS A 36 -8.45 12.73 28.08
C HIS A 36 -9.03 11.76 27.06
N ILE A 37 -10.31 11.38 27.20
CA ILE A 37 -10.97 10.46 26.26
C ILE A 37 -11.05 11.05 24.85
N ALA A 38 -11.30 12.35 24.71
CA ALA A 38 -11.35 13.01 23.40
C ALA A 38 -9.95 13.09 22.76
N ASN A 39 -8.92 13.38 23.55
CA ASN A 39 -7.53 13.40 23.08
C ASN A 39 -7.06 12.00 22.64
N ILE A 40 -7.35 10.98 23.45
CA ILE A 40 -7.04 9.58 23.13
C ILE A 40 -7.82 9.12 21.90
N GLY A 41 -9.11 9.47 21.80
CA GLY A 41 -9.97 9.11 20.67
C GLY A 41 -9.41 9.63 19.34
N ARG A 42 -8.96 10.90 19.30
CA ARG A 42 -8.28 11.47 18.13
C ARG A 42 -7.02 10.71 17.75
N LEU A 43 -6.18 10.38 18.73
CA LEU A 43 -4.94 9.61 18.48
C LEU A 43 -5.24 8.20 17.94
N VAL A 44 -6.25 7.53 18.48
CA VAL A 44 -6.67 6.20 18.02
C VAL A 44 -7.23 6.28 16.61
N GLU A 45 -8.10 7.24 16.31
CA GLU A 45 -8.70 7.43 14.99
C GLU A 45 -7.62 7.67 13.92
N ASP A 46 -6.70 8.61 14.17
CA ASP A 46 -5.60 8.92 13.25
C ASP A 46 -4.69 7.70 13.04
N MET A 47 -4.37 6.99 14.12
CA MET A 47 -3.50 5.82 14.05
C MET A 47 -4.19 4.66 13.31
N GLU A 48 -5.47 4.40 13.55
CA GLU A 48 -6.24 3.38 12.85
C GLU A 48 -6.35 3.68 11.35
N ASN A 49 -6.63 4.94 10.99
CA ASN A 49 -6.65 5.37 9.60
C ASN A 49 -5.31 5.10 8.91
N LYS A 50 -4.20 5.42 9.57
CA LYS A 50 -2.85 5.16 9.05
C LYS A 50 -2.52 3.68 8.98
N ILE A 51 -2.88 2.89 10.00
CA ILE A 51 -2.69 1.43 10.02
C ILE A 51 -3.51 0.78 8.90
N ARG A 52 -4.76 1.22 8.67
CA ARG A 52 -5.64 0.69 7.62
C ARG A 52 -5.05 0.91 6.23
N SER A 53 -4.59 2.13 5.94
CA SER A 53 -3.91 2.41 4.66
C SER A 53 -2.64 1.58 4.50
N THR A 54 -1.81 1.50 5.54
CA THR A 54 -0.56 0.70 5.50
C THR A 54 -0.85 -0.80 5.28
N LEU A 55 -1.86 -1.35 5.96
CA LEU A 55 -2.27 -2.74 5.77
C LEU A 55 -2.74 -2.97 4.34
N ASN A 56 -3.55 -2.07 3.76
CA ASN A 56 -4.03 -2.20 2.39
C ASN A 56 -2.86 -2.26 1.38
N GLU A 57 -1.92 -1.33 1.48
CA GLU A 57 -0.74 -1.27 0.60
C GLU A 57 0.15 -2.52 0.71
N ILE A 58 0.39 -3.00 1.92
CA ILE A 58 1.25 -4.19 2.12
C ILE A 58 0.52 -5.44 1.64
N TYR A 59 -0.73 -5.65 2.06
CA TYR A 59 -1.46 -6.89 1.87
C TYR A 59 -1.95 -7.09 0.44
N PHE A 60 -2.35 -6.02 -0.26
CA PHE A 60 -2.89 -6.12 -1.62
C PHE A 60 -1.97 -5.52 -2.69
N GLY A 61 -1.06 -4.63 -2.31
CA GLY A 61 -0.03 -4.10 -3.20
C GLY A 61 1.20 -4.99 -3.19
N LYS A 62 2.00 -4.95 -2.10
CA LYS A 62 3.30 -5.64 -2.06
C LYS A 62 3.21 -7.14 -2.28
N THR A 63 2.26 -7.85 -1.66
CA THR A 63 2.15 -9.31 -1.87
C THR A 63 1.82 -9.66 -3.32
N LYS A 64 0.94 -8.88 -3.97
CA LYS A 64 0.58 -9.04 -5.38
C LYS A 64 1.78 -8.80 -6.28
N ASP A 65 2.56 -7.75 -6.00
CA ASP A 65 3.77 -7.44 -6.77
C ASP A 65 4.83 -8.53 -6.63
N ILE A 66 5.02 -9.08 -5.42
CA ILE A 66 5.94 -10.21 -5.19
C ILE A 66 5.49 -11.45 -5.96
N VAL A 67 4.20 -11.81 -5.89
CA VAL A 67 3.65 -12.96 -6.62
C VAL A 67 3.81 -12.79 -8.13
N ASN A 68 3.50 -11.61 -8.67
CA ASN A 68 3.66 -11.29 -10.09
C ASN A 68 5.13 -11.23 -10.53
N GLY A 69 6.04 -10.86 -9.63
CA GLY A 69 7.48 -10.87 -9.86
C GLY A 69 8.05 -12.28 -9.97
N LEU A 70 7.58 -13.20 -9.11
CA LEU A 70 7.99 -14.62 -9.15
C LEU A 70 7.40 -15.36 -10.36
N ARG A 71 6.18 -15.00 -10.78
CA ARG A 71 5.52 -15.57 -11.94
C ARG A 71 4.97 -14.45 -12.84
N SER A 72 5.79 -14.03 -13.80
CA SER A 72 5.41 -13.00 -14.77
C SER A 72 4.24 -13.49 -15.63
N VAL A 73 3.08 -12.86 -15.47
CA VAL A 73 1.92 -13.07 -16.35
C VAL A 73 2.13 -12.37 -17.69
N GLN A 74 2.88 -11.27 -17.70
CA GLN A 74 3.27 -10.58 -18.93
C GLN A 74 4.28 -11.39 -19.72
N THR A 75 4.07 -11.44 -21.03
CA THR A 75 5.00 -12.04 -21.97
C THR A 75 6.27 -11.18 -22.08
N PHE A 76 7.39 -11.80 -22.46
CA PHE A 76 8.63 -11.07 -22.73
C PHE A 76 8.44 -9.95 -23.77
N ALA A 77 7.54 -10.16 -24.73
CA ALA A 77 7.22 -9.17 -25.76
C ALA A 77 6.57 -7.91 -25.18
N ASP A 78 5.69 -8.06 -24.18
CA ASP A 78 5.03 -6.92 -23.54
C ASP A 78 6.01 -6.10 -22.69
N LYS A 79 6.93 -6.78 -21.98
CA LYS A 79 8.03 -6.10 -21.26
C LYS A 79 8.93 -5.31 -22.19
N SER A 80 9.31 -5.89 -23.33
CA SER A 80 10.14 -5.23 -24.34
C SER A 80 9.46 -3.99 -24.93
N LYS A 81 8.15 -4.08 -25.24
CA LYS A 81 7.37 -2.92 -25.71
C LYS A 81 7.27 -1.83 -24.64
N GLN A 82 7.13 -2.20 -23.37
CA GLN A 82 7.05 -1.25 -22.26
C GLN A 82 8.38 -0.52 -22.02
N GLU A 83 9.51 -1.21 -22.19
CA GLU A 83 10.84 -0.59 -22.18
C GLU A 83 11.06 0.36 -23.35
N ALA A 84 10.65 -0.03 -24.57
CA ALA A 84 10.74 0.84 -25.74
C ALA A 84 9.92 2.12 -25.54
N LEU A 85 8.68 2.01 -25.06
CA LEU A 85 7.82 3.15 -24.77
C LEU A 85 8.42 4.07 -23.69
N LYS A 86 9.06 3.49 -22.66
CA LYS A 86 9.73 4.26 -21.61
C LYS A 86 10.89 5.08 -22.19
N ASN A 87 11.67 4.49 -23.10
CA ASN A 87 12.77 5.18 -23.76
C ASN A 87 12.26 6.34 -24.63
N ASP A 88 11.19 6.10 -25.41
CA ASP A 88 10.55 7.13 -26.23
C ASP A 88 10.01 8.29 -25.38
N LEU A 89 9.41 8.00 -24.21
CA LEU A 89 8.93 9.01 -23.27
C LEU A 89 10.07 9.86 -22.70
N VAL A 90 11.20 9.22 -22.34
CA VAL A 90 12.39 9.93 -21.84
C VAL A 90 12.96 10.85 -22.93
N GLU A 91 12.99 10.40 -24.18
CA GLU A 91 13.40 11.25 -25.30
C GLU A 91 12.44 12.43 -25.52
N ALA A 92 11.13 12.18 -25.50
CA ALA A 92 10.12 13.23 -25.66
C ALA A 92 10.19 14.28 -24.55
N LEU A 93 10.44 13.86 -23.30
CA LEU A 93 10.64 14.76 -22.16
C LEU A 93 11.91 15.62 -22.32
N LYS A 94 13.02 15.03 -22.77
CA LYS A 94 14.26 15.78 -23.05
C LYS A 94 14.05 16.82 -24.14
N ARG A 95 13.34 16.47 -25.22
CA ARG A 95 13.00 17.41 -26.31
C ARG A 95 12.14 18.57 -25.81
N LYS A 96 11.21 18.32 -24.88
CA LYS A 96 10.39 19.38 -24.25
C LYS A 96 11.15 20.28 -23.28
N GLN A 97 12.24 19.83 -22.68
CA GLN A 97 13.07 20.65 -21.79
C GLN A 97 14.10 21.53 -22.53
N GLN A 98 14.29 21.30 -23.83
CA GLN A 98 15.21 22.07 -24.69
C GLN A 98 14.51 23.17 -25.51
N CYS A 99 13.18 23.29 -25.41
CA CYS A 99 12.40 24.44 -25.89
C CYS A 99 12.05 25.34 -24.70
#